data_AF-A0AAJ5UVU3-F1
#
_entry.id   AF-A0AAJ5UVU3-F1
#
_cell.length_a   1.000
_cell.length_b   1.000
_cell.length_c   1.000
_cell.angle_alpha   90.00
_cell.angle_beta   90.00
_cell.angle_gamma   90.00
#
_symmetry.space_group_name_H-M   'P 1'
#
loop_
_entity.id
_entity.type
_entity.pdbx_description
1 polymer ?
#
loop_
_entity_poly.entity_id
_entity_poly.type
_entity_poly.pdbx_seq_one_letter_code
_entity_poly.pdbx_strand_id
1 'polypeptide(L)'
;MQQTEQLLQTSANLFKFLGDVPKGEDRDEYINTINTMLDKRGTIIEDLIKEGFRFDEQNRVHRTLLELDKGIKERLAAVMSAVKQDMANLQKTKKSEQQYFNPYSNVRVMDGMYYDKKN
;
A
#
# COMPACT_ATOMS: atom_id res chain seq x y z
N MET A 1 0.08 -7.09 32.59
CA MET A 1 0.99 -8.04 31.90
C MET A 1 0.33 -8.68 30.68
N GLN A 2 -0.88 -9.24 30.78
CA GLN A 2 -1.57 -9.87 29.63
C GLN A 2 -1.71 -8.97 28.39
N GLN A 3 -2.07 -7.70 28.53
CA GLN A 3 -2.22 -6.79 27.39
C GLN A 3 -0.90 -6.47 26.66
N THR A 4 0.22 -6.36 27.39
CA THR A 4 1.54 -6.12 26.79
C THR A 4 2.00 -7.33 25.98
N GLU A 5 1.71 -8.54 26.46
CA GLU A 5 1.95 -9.78 25.72
C GLU A 5 1.06 -9.90 24.47
N GLN A 6 -0.23 -9.55 24.59
CA GLN A 6 -1.15 -9.48 23.45
C GLN A 6 -0.68 -8.47 22.40
N LEU A 7 -0.19 -7.29 22.82
CA LEU A 7 0.39 -6.30 21.93
C LEU A 7 1.62 -6.84 21.22
N LEU A 8 2.49 -7.55 21.95
CA LEU A 8 3.69 -8.17 21.40
C LEU A 8 3.32 -9.22 20.33
N GLN A 9 2.39 -10.11 20.65
CA GLN A 9 1.93 -11.15 19.74
C GLN A 9 1.29 -10.55 18.48
N THR A 10 0.40 -9.57 18.65
CA THR A 10 -0.27 -8.88 17.54
C THR A 10 0.74 -8.14 16.66
N SER A 11 1.72 -7.48 17.26
CA SER A 11 2.79 -6.79 16.52
C SER A 11 3.70 -7.78 15.77
N ALA A 12 4.06 -8.91 16.37
CA ALA A 12 4.85 -9.95 15.72
C ALA A 12 4.11 -10.58 14.53
N ASN A 13 2.81 -10.86 14.70
CA ASN A 13 1.97 -11.39 13.63
C ASN A 13 1.84 -10.40 12.48
N LEU A 14 1.59 -9.12 12.77
CA LEU A 14 1.52 -8.07 11.76
C LEU A 14 2.86 -7.92 11.03
N PHE A 15 3.97 -7.88 11.76
CA PHE A 15 5.29 -7.80 11.17
C PHE A 15 5.52 -8.99 10.20
N LYS A 16 5.23 -10.22 10.62
CA LYS A 16 5.36 -11.41 9.78
C LYS A 16 4.48 -11.32 8.53
N PHE A 17 3.20 -10.96 8.70
CA PHE A 17 2.24 -10.82 7.59
C PHE A 17 2.72 -9.81 6.56
N LEU A 18 3.26 -8.67 7.01
CA LEU A 18 3.82 -7.63 6.15
C LEU A 18 5.07 -8.05 5.36
N GLY A 19 5.63 -9.23 5.63
CA GLY A 19 6.83 -9.73 4.96
C GLY A 19 6.60 -10.33 3.59
N ASP A 20 5.37 -10.77 3.31
CA ASP A 20 5.00 -11.40 2.05
C ASP A 20 3.96 -10.53 1.35
N VAL A 21 4.43 -9.71 0.42
CA VAL A 21 3.63 -8.71 -0.28
C VAL A 21 3.11 -9.34 -1.57
N PRO A 22 1.81 -9.72 -1.65
CA PRO A 22 1.27 -10.39 -2.83
C PRO A 22 1.26 -9.46 -4.04
N LYS A 23 1.07 -10.00 -5.25
CA LYS A 23 0.95 -9.23 -6.49
C LYS A 23 -0.41 -9.47 -7.11
N GLY A 24 -0.93 -8.47 -7.83
CA GLY A 24 -2.17 -8.63 -8.60
C GLY A 24 -3.42 -8.56 -7.73
N GLU A 25 -4.38 -9.46 -7.98
CA GLU A 25 -5.74 -9.38 -7.44
C GLU A 25 -5.83 -9.56 -5.92
N ASP A 26 -4.89 -10.28 -5.31
CA ASP A 26 -4.85 -10.49 -3.85
C ASP A 26 -4.44 -9.22 -3.07
N ARG A 27 -4.09 -8.13 -3.77
CA ARG A 27 -3.64 -6.87 -3.15
C ARG A 27 -4.72 -6.25 -2.26
N ASP A 28 -5.97 -6.29 -2.67
CA ASP A 28 -7.06 -5.64 -1.95
C ASP A 28 -7.37 -6.39 -0.65
N GLU A 29 -7.46 -7.72 -0.69
CA GLU A 29 -7.63 -8.56 0.50
C GLU A 29 -6.46 -8.41 1.47
N TYR A 30 -5.24 -8.34 0.95
CA TYR A 30 -4.04 -8.10 1.74
C TYR A 30 -4.10 -6.76 2.50
N ILE A 31 -4.50 -5.67 1.83
CA ILE A 31 -4.66 -4.35 2.46
C ILE A 31 -5.77 -4.38 3.53
N ASN A 32 -6.90 -5.04 3.26
CA ASN A 32 -7.99 -5.17 4.22
C ASN A 32 -7.54 -5.93 5.49
N THR A 33 -6.72 -6.97 5.30
CA THR A 33 -6.13 -7.72 6.42
C THR A 33 -5.17 -6.86 7.23
N ILE A 34 -4.30 -6.07 6.58
CA ILE A 34 -3.42 -5.11 7.26
C ILE A 34 -4.24 -4.16 8.13
N ASN A 35 -5.29 -3.54 7.59
CA ASN A 35 -6.12 -2.59 8.32
C ASN A 35 -6.76 -3.25 9.55
N THR A 36 -7.33 -4.44 9.38
CA THR A 36 -7.93 -5.21 10.49
C THR A 36 -6.90 -5.50 11.60
N MET A 37 -5.66 -5.83 11.24
CA MET A 37 -4.59 -6.09 12.21
C MET A 37 -4.11 -4.81 12.90
N LEU A 38 -4.05 -3.68 12.17
CA LEU A 38 -3.70 -2.37 12.72
C LEU A 38 -4.75 -1.87 13.68
N ASP A 39 -6.04 -2.03 13.37
CA ASP A 39 -7.15 -1.65 14.25
C ASP A 39 -7.09 -2.41 15.57
N LYS A 40 -6.97 -3.75 15.50
CA LYS A 40 -6.79 -4.60 16.69
C LYS A 40 -5.60 -4.16 17.54
N ARG A 41 -4.47 -3.86 16.88
CA ARG A 41 -3.27 -3.35 17.58
C ARG A 41 -3.53 -2.00 18.23
N GLY A 42 -4.24 -1.09 17.55
CA GLY A 42 -4.60 0.23 18.03
C GLY A 42 -5.45 0.16 19.31
N THR A 43 -6.49 -0.68 19.32
CA THR A 43 -7.34 -0.88 20.50
C THR A 43 -6.54 -1.32 21.72
N ILE A 44 -5.63 -2.29 21.56
CA ILE A 44 -4.78 -2.77 22.66
C ILE A 44 -3.86 -1.66 23.18
N ILE A 45 -3.31 -0.82 22.28
CA ILE A 45 -2.47 0.31 22.67
C ILE A 45 -3.28 1.35 23.45
N GLU A 46 -4.49 1.67 23.00
CA GLU A 46 -5.38 2.60 23.70
C GLU A 46 -5.71 2.13 25.12
N ASP A 47 -6.00 0.85 25.28
CA ASP A 47 -6.32 0.27 26.60
C ASP A 47 -5.10 0.27 27.52
N LEU A 48 -3.90 -0.07 27.00
CA LEU A 48 -2.66 0.05 27.76
C LEU A 48 -2.39 1.48 28.22
N ILE A 49 -2.66 2.48 27.37
CA ILE A 49 -2.51 3.90 27.75
C ILE A 49 -3.48 4.26 28.89
N LYS A 50 -4.73 3.79 28.83
CA LYS A 50 -5.72 4.02 29.91
C LYS A 50 -5.31 3.36 31.22
N GLU A 51 -4.66 2.20 31.16
CA GLU A 51 -4.11 1.49 32.33
C GLU A 51 -2.84 2.16 32.90
N GLY A 52 -2.37 3.25 32.30
CA GLY A 52 -1.20 4.00 32.78
C GLY A 52 0.13 3.35 32.41
N PHE A 53 0.17 2.59 31.30
CA PHE A 53 1.39 1.98 30.80
C PHE A 53 2.53 3.00 30.68
N ARG A 54 3.71 2.63 31.21
CA ARG A 54 4.94 3.39 31.05
C ARG A 54 5.99 2.51 30.39
N PHE A 55 6.60 3.07 29.35
CA PHE A 55 7.73 2.44 28.70
C PHE A 55 8.91 2.34 29.67
N ASP A 56 9.64 1.24 29.56
CA ASP A 56 10.80 0.91 30.40
C ASP A 56 11.86 0.26 29.51
N GLU A 57 12.99 0.94 29.35
CA GLU A 57 14.11 0.49 28.52
C GLU A 57 14.82 -0.74 29.09
N GLN A 58 14.71 -1.00 30.39
CA GLN A 58 15.29 -2.19 31.01
C GLN A 58 14.45 -3.44 30.73
N ASN A 59 13.16 -3.25 30.45
CA ASN A 59 12.25 -4.33 30.13
C ASN A 59 12.48 -4.84 28.69
N ARG A 60 12.86 -6.11 28.58
CA ARG A 60 13.09 -6.77 27.29
C ARG A 60 11.88 -6.73 26.36
N VAL A 61 10.67 -6.91 26.88
CA VAL A 61 9.43 -6.91 26.08
C VAL A 61 9.20 -5.55 25.46
N HIS A 62 9.43 -4.47 26.21
CA HIS A 62 9.25 -3.10 25.72
C HIS A 62 10.25 -2.78 24.60
N ARG A 63 11.51 -3.19 24.74
CA ARG A 63 12.50 -3.05 23.66
C ARG A 63 12.11 -3.82 22.40
N THR A 64 11.67 -5.06 22.54
CA THR A 64 11.21 -5.85 21.39
C THR A 64 9.97 -5.23 20.72
N LEU A 65 9.04 -4.66 21.50
CA LEU A 65 7.91 -3.91 20.95
C LEU A 65 8.36 -2.69 20.14
N LEU A 66 9.38 -1.97 20.61
CA LEU A 66 9.95 -0.83 19.90
C LEU A 66 10.62 -1.26 18.58
N GLU A 67 11.36 -2.36 18.58
CA GLU A 67 11.99 -2.93 17.38
C GLU A 67 10.94 -3.38 16.35
N LEU A 68 9.89 -4.08 16.81
CA LEU A 68 8.78 -4.50 15.95
C LEU A 68 8.05 -3.30 15.36
N ASP A 69 7.79 -2.24 16.14
CA ASP A 69 7.11 -1.04 15.64
C ASP A 69 7.91 -0.36 14.52
N LYS A 70 9.25 -0.26 14.66
CA LYS A 70 10.13 0.24 13.60
C LYS A 70 10.04 -0.63 12.34
N GLY A 71 10.18 -1.94 12.50
CA GLY A 71 10.10 -2.86 11.37
C GLY A 71 8.74 -2.88 10.67
N ILE A 72 7.64 -2.75 11.42
CA ILE A 72 6.28 -2.62 10.87
C ILE A 72 6.18 -1.35 10.03
N LYS A 73 6.67 -0.20 10.51
CA LYS A 73 6.66 1.06 9.76
C LYS A 73 7.42 0.96 8.44
N GLU A 74 8.59 0.34 8.46
CA GLU A 74 9.40 0.11 7.25
C GLU A 74 8.65 -0.76 6.23
N ARG A 75 8.05 -1.87 6.66
CA ARG A 75 7.30 -2.76 5.77
C ARG A 75 6.02 -2.11 5.25
N LEU A 76 5.30 -1.33 6.07
CA LEU A 76 4.15 -0.56 5.61
C LEU A 76 4.53 0.47 4.56
N ALA A 77 5.69 1.13 4.70
CA ALA A 77 6.19 2.05 3.68
C ALA A 77 6.48 1.32 2.36
N ALA A 78 7.03 0.10 2.42
CA ALA A 78 7.25 -0.74 1.24
C ALA A 78 5.93 -1.15 0.57
N VAL A 79 4.93 -1.58 1.34
CA VAL A 79 3.58 -1.89 0.84
C VAL A 79 2.96 -0.66 0.17
N MET A 80 3.01 0.50 0.81
CA MET A 80 2.49 1.75 0.26
C MET A 80 3.18 2.14 -1.06
N SER A 81 4.49 1.89 -1.17
CA SER A 81 5.24 2.11 -2.41
C SER A 81 4.77 1.18 -3.53
N ALA A 82 4.58 -0.11 -3.23
CA ALA A 82 4.08 -1.09 -4.19
C ALA A 82 2.67 -0.73 -4.69
N VAL A 83 1.77 -0.33 -3.79
CA VAL A 83 0.40 0.11 -4.15
C VAL A 83 0.44 1.34 -5.06
N LYS A 84 1.28 2.34 -4.77
CA LYS A 84 1.45 3.51 -5.64
C LYS A 84 1.95 3.13 -7.02
N GLN A 85 2.87 2.18 -7.10
CA GLN A 85 3.38 1.68 -8.37
C GLN A 85 2.28 0.96 -9.17
N ASP A 86 1.47 0.13 -8.51
CA ASP A 86 0.34 -0.57 -9.14
C ASP A 86 -0.66 0.45 -9.73
N MET A 87 -0.99 1.52 -8.98
CA MET A 87 -1.85 2.61 -9.48
C MET A 87 -1.25 3.34 -10.69
N ALA A 88 0.05 3.64 -10.66
CA ALA A 88 0.74 4.31 -11.77
C ALA A 88 0.75 3.43 -13.04
N ASN A 89 0.93 2.12 -12.89
CA ASN A 89 0.90 1.17 -14.00
C ASN A 89 -0.50 1.05 -14.61
N LEU A 90 -1.55 1.04 -13.79
CA LEU A 90 -2.94 1.04 -14.26
C LEU A 90 -3.26 2.30 -15.08
N GLN A 91 -2.80 3.47 -14.63
CA GLN A 91 -2.99 4.73 -15.38
C GLN A 91 -2.24 4.72 -16.73
N LYS A 92 -1.01 4.22 -16.76
CA LYS A 92 -0.23 4.09 -18.00
C LYS A 92 -0.90 3.14 -19.00
N THR A 93 -1.38 1.99 -18.53
CA THR A 93 -2.04 0.98 -19.36
C THR A 93 -3.29 1.57 -20.02
N LYS A 94 -4.15 2.26 -19.24
CA LYS A 94 -5.33 2.97 -19.77
C LYS A 94 -4.97 4.00 -20.84
N LYS A 95 -3.89 4.76 -20.63
CA LYS A 95 -3.42 5.76 -21.61
C LYS A 95 -2.90 5.10 -22.90
N SER A 96 -2.15 4.01 -22.79
CA SER A 96 -1.68 3.27 -23.96
C SER A 96 -2.83 2.63 -24.75
N GLU A 97 -3.81 2.02 -24.07
CA GLU A 97 -4.98 1.41 -24.72
C GLU A 97 -5.80 2.45 -25.51
N GLN A 98 -6.00 3.65 -24.96
CA GLN A 98 -6.65 4.76 -25.69
C GLN A 98 -5.85 5.22 -26.90
N GLN A 99 -4.51 5.21 -26.83
CA GLN A 99 -3.64 5.58 -27.93
C GLN A 99 -3.60 4.51 -29.04
N TYR A 100 -3.70 3.22 -28.69
CA TYR A 100 -3.80 2.13 -29.65
C TYR A 100 -5.18 2.04 -30.32
N PHE A 101 -6.27 2.40 -29.63
CA PHE A 101 -7.61 2.40 -30.21
C PHE A 101 -7.85 3.59 -31.16
N ASN A 102 -6.99 4.62 -31.14
CA ASN A 102 -7.12 5.79 -31.99
C ASN A 102 -5.87 6.08 -32.86
N PRO A 103 -5.45 5.16 -33.76
CA PRO A 103 -4.27 5.37 -34.63
C PRO A 103 -4.41 6.55 -35.59
N TYR A 104 -5.63 7.08 -35.78
CA TYR A 104 -5.95 8.09 -36.77
C TYR A 104 -6.37 9.44 -36.16
N SER A 105 -6.35 9.62 -34.83
CA SER A 105 -6.74 10.90 -34.21
C SER A 105 -5.83 12.08 -34.62
N ASN A 106 -4.59 11.76 -34.98
CA ASN A 106 -3.60 12.74 -35.43
C ASN A 106 -3.59 12.93 -36.94
N VAL A 107 -4.43 12.21 -37.70
CA VAL A 107 -4.68 12.53 -39.11
C VAL A 107 -5.77 13.59 -39.15
N ARG A 108 -5.46 14.79 -38.64
CA ARG A 108 -6.18 15.98 -39.07
C ARG A 108 -5.79 16.20 -40.53
N VAL A 109 -6.65 15.65 -41.40
CA VAL A 109 -6.98 16.09 -42.76
C VAL A 109 -6.04 17.21 -43.24
N MET A 110 -4.96 16.83 -43.91
CA MET A 110 -4.33 17.72 -44.89
C MET A 110 -5.41 17.95 -45.94
N ASP A 111 -5.91 19.18 -45.97
CA ASP A 111 -6.94 19.67 -46.89
C ASP A 111 -6.66 19.10 -48.29
N GLY A 112 -7.52 18.17 -48.70
CA GLY A 112 -7.41 17.45 -49.96
C GLY A 112 -7.80 18.38 -51.09
N MET A 113 -6.96 19.38 -51.36
CA MET A 113 -7.14 20.30 -52.47
C MET A 113 -6.72 19.57 -53.75
N TYR A 114 -7.65 18.78 -54.30
CA TYR A 114 -7.55 18.22 -55.64
C TYR A 114 -7.53 19.39 -56.63
N TYR A 115 -6.37 19.63 -57.23
CA TYR A 115 -6.25 20.44 -58.44
C TYR A 115 -6.92 19.67 -59.58
N ASP A 116 -8.15 20.04 -59.93
CA ASP A 116 -8.65 19.71 -61.26
C ASP A 116 -8.18 20.77 -62.26
N LYS A 117 -7.65 20.28 -63.39
CA LYS A 117 -6.89 21.03 -64.37
C LYS A 117 -7.82 21.69 -65.39
N LYS A 118 -7.48 22.95 -65.72
CA LYS A 118 -7.39 23.55 -67.06
C LYS A 118 -8.36 23.04 -68.15
N ASN A 119 -9.28 23.93 -68.58
CA ASN A 119 -9.39 24.45 -69.95
C ASN A 119 -10.05 25.84 -69.92
#